data_AF-A0A2M7TAG8-F1
#
_entry.id   AF-A0A2M7TAG8-F1
#
_cell.length_a   1.000
_cell.length_b   1.000
_cell.length_c   1.000
_cell.angle_alpha   90.00
_cell.angle_beta   90.00
_cell.angle_gamma   90.00
#
_symmetry.space_group_name_H-M   'P 1'
#
loop_
_entity.id
_entity.type
_entity.pdbx_description
1 polymer ?
#
loop_
_entity_poly.entity_id
_entity_poly.type
_entity_poly.pdbx_seq_one_letter_code
_entity_poly.pdbx_strand_id
1 'polypeptide(L)'
;MPQINFLTIKEASQWVSQFLSRDISESNISYLIQYGRVKKYHDNGSTLVNINDLKNYYLSFQGRREISWEKRLGKDLNWGLSFDHLREKDTTKHVHRLHPYKGKFIPQLVEYFIDNHTDDFKKDVYFKTDDIILDPFSGSGTTLVQANEMGMHSIGIDISHFNCMIK
;
A
#
# COMPACT_ATOMS: atom_id res chain seq x y z
N MET A 1 -19.74 28.26 -14.95
CA MET A 1 -19.62 27.57 -13.63
C MET A 1 -19.23 26.12 -13.92
N PRO A 2 -18.07 25.60 -13.49
CA PRO A 2 -17.81 24.18 -13.68
C PRO A 2 -18.76 23.41 -12.76
N GLN A 3 -19.58 22.53 -13.34
CA GLN A 3 -20.52 21.71 -12.62
C GLN A 3 -19.73 20.72 -11.76
N ILE A 4 -19.73 20.92 -10.44
CA ILE A 4 -19.04 20.04 -9.50
C ILE A 4 -19.89 18.77 -9.37
N ASN A 5 -19.64 17.79 -10.24
CA ASN A 5 -20.32 16.51 -10.18
C ASN A 5 -19.60 15.62 -9.18
N PHE A 6 -20.28 15.37 -8.06
CA PHE A 6 -19.92 14.37 -7.07
C PHE A 6 -20.64 13.06 -7.38
N LEU A 7 -19.94 11.94 -7.27
CA LEU A 7 -20.48 10.60 -7.49
C LEU A 7 -20.29 9.75 -6.24
N THR A 8 -21.24 8.85 -5.98
CA THR A 8 -21.03 7.75 -5.02
C THR A 8 -19.93 6.81 -5.52
N ILE A 9 -19.39 5.97 -4.64
CA ILE A 9 -18.38 4.96 -5.00
C ILE A 9 -18.84 4.08 -6.18
N LYS A 10 -20.12 3.67 -6.15
CA LYS A 10 -20.75 2.86 -7.20
C LYS A 10 -20.90 3.61 -8.52
N GLU A 11 -21.37 4.84 -8.49
CA GLU A 11 -21.49 5.64 -9.72
C GLU A 11 -20.11 6.00 -10.29
N ALA A 12 -19.14 6.25 -9.42
CA ALA A 12 -17.77 6.52 -9.81
C ALA A 12 -17.12 5.31 -10.49
N SER A 13 -17.31 4.10 -9.98
CA SER A 13 -16.76 2.89 -10.59
C SER A 13 -17.35 2.66 -11.99
N GLN A 14 -18.66 2.84 -12.14
CA GLN A 14 -19.35 2.79 -13.44
C GLN A 14 -18.88 3.87 -14.40
N TRP A 15 -18.75 5.12 -13.93
CA TRP A 15 -18.32 6.25 -14.75
C TRP A 15 -16.88 6.07 -15.23
N VAL A 16 -15.95 5.71 -14.33
CA VAL A 16 -14.55 5.46 -14.69
C VAL A 16 -14.47 4.28 -15.66
N SER A 17 -15.28 3.24 -15.45
CA SER A 17 -15.30 2.08 -16.34
C SER A 17 -15.64 2.46 -17.79
N GLN A 18 -16.67 3.31 -17.95
CA GLN A 18 -17.04 3.85 -19.26
C GLN A 18 -15.96 4.77 -19.81
N PHE A 19 -15.42 5.68 -18.99
CA PHE A 19 -14.39 6.64 -19.38
C PHE A 19 -13.11 5.96 -19.90
N LEU A 20 -12.72 4.84 -19.31
CA LEU A 20 -11.52 4.09 -19.67
C LEU A 20 -11.79 2.89 -20.60
N SER A 21 -13.06 2.61 -20.92
CA SER A 21 -13.48 1.41 -21.66
C SER A 21 -12.94 0.11 -21.04
N ARG A 22 -12.95 0.01 -19.70
CA ARG A 22 -12.49 -1.16 -18.92
C ARG A 22 -13.31 -1.32 -17.65
N ASP A 23 -13.35 -2.52 -17.08
CA ASP A 23 -14.07 -2.76 -15.82
C ASP A 23 -13.27 -2.23 -14.61
N ILE A 24 -13.87 -1.32 -13.83
CA ILE A 24 -13.35 -0.76 -12.59
C ILE A 24 -14.33 -1.10 -11.47
N SER A 25 -13.83 -1.73 -10.39
CA SER A 25 -14.68 -2.11 -9.26
C SER A 25 -14.91 -0.94 -8.30
N GLU A 26 -15.91 -1.09 -7.43
CA GLU A 26 -16.11 -0.19 -6.30
C GLU A 26 -14.90 -0.19 -5.34
N SER A 27 -14.23 -1.33 -5.17
CA SER A 27 -13.02 -1.44 -4.35
C SER A 27 -11.85 -0.62 -4.90
N ASN A 28 -11.69 -0.50 -6.23
CA ASN A 28 -10.70 0.40 -6.82
C ASN A 28 -10.97 1.86 -6.43
N ILE A 29 -12.23 2.30 -6.44
CA ILE A 29 -12.59 3.67 -6.06
C ILE A 29 -12.37 3.88 -4.56
N SER A 30 -12.81 2.94 -3.71
CA SER A 30 -12.57 2.97 -2.27
C SER A 30 -11.08 3.05 -1.92
N TYR A 31 -10.24 2.32 -2.65
CA TYR A 31 -8.79 2.37 -2.52
C TYR A 31 -8.23 3.78 -2.76
N LEU A 32 -8.63 4.44 -3.86
CA LEU A 32 -8.17 5.81 -4.16
C LEU A 32 -8.53 6.80 -3.06
N ILE A 33 -9.69 6.61 -2.44
CA ILE A 33 -10.16 7.44 -1.33
C ILE A 33 -9.36 7.16 -0.05
N GLN A 34 -9.22 5.88 0.32
CA GLN A 34 -8.54 5.44 1.54
C GLN A 34 -7.10 5.94 1.61
N TYR A 35 -6.39 5.90 0.48
CA TYR A 35 -4.99 6.32 0.40
C TYR A 35 -4.82 7.78 -0.04
N GLY A 36 -5.89 8.59 -0.01
CA GLY A 36 -5.85 10.02 -0.27
C GLY A 36 -5.42 10.41 -1.69
N ARG A 37 -5.52 9.50 -2.66
CA ARG A 37 -5.25 9.75 -4.08
C ARG A 37 -6.33 10.61 -4.72
N VAL A 38 -7.57 10.43 -4.25
CA VAL A 38 -8.74 11.22 -4.62
C VAL A 38 -9.39 11.71 -3.34
N LYS A 39 -9.84 12.97 -3.33
CA LYS A 39 -10.44 13.56 -2.14
C LYS A 39 -11.77 12.89 -1.81
N LYS A 40 -11.92 12.56 -0.52
CA LYS A 40 -13.18 12.10 0.05
C LYS A 40 -14.10 13.28 0.34
N TYR A 41 -15.35 13.18 -0.10
CA TYR A 41 -16.42 14.07 0.29
C TYR A 41 -17.50 13.28 1.02
N HIS A 42 -18.23 13.93 1.92
CA HIS A 42 -19.34 13.33 2.66
C HIS A 42 -20.60 14.12 2.40
N ASP A 43 -21.69 13.42 2.10
CA ASP A 43 -23.04 13.99 2.04
C ASP A 43 -24.04 12.96 2.56
N ASN A 44 -24.85 13.34 3.55
CA ASN A 44 -25.91 12.50 4.15
C ASN A 44 -25.52 11.02 4.40
N GLY A 45 -24.34 10.77 4.97
CA GLY A 45 -23.86 9.42 5.32
C GLY A 45 -23.27 8.62 4.15
N SER A 46 -23.27 9.16 2.93
CA SER A 46 -22.67 8.55 1.75
C SER A 46 -21.29 9.13 1.46
N THR A 47 -20.36 8.27 1.04
CA THR A 47 -19.02 8.69 0.58
C THR A 47 -19.09 9.08 -0.89
N LEU A 48 -18.66 10.31 -1.19
CA LEU A 48 -18.67 10.89 -2.52
C LEU A 48 -17.26 11.24 -3.02
N VAL A 49 -17.10 11.24 -4.34
CA VAL A 49 -15.86 11.59 -5.04
C VAL A 49 -16.13 12.55 -6.20
N ASN A 50 -15.20 13.48 -6.43
CA ASN A 50 -15.30 14.44 -7.52
C ASN A 50 -14.86 13.80 -8.84
N ILE A 51 -15.68 13.93 -9.90
CA ILE A 51 -15.35 13.40 -11.23
C ILE A 51 -14.03 13.95 -11.78
N ASN A 52 -13.76 15.24 -11.57
CA ASN A 52 -12.52 15.86 -12.07
C ASN A 52 -11.29 15.31 -11.35
N ASP A 53 -11.39 15.00 -10.05
CA ASP A 53 -10.29 14.40 -9.31
C ASP A 53 -9.99 12.99 -9.83
N LEU A 54 -11.02 12.19 -10.10
CA LEU A 54 -10.88 10.87 -10.73
C LEU A 54 -10.27 10.99 -12.13
N LYS A 55 -10.77 11.91 -12.95
CA LYS A 55 -10.24 12.15 -14.30
C LYS A 55 -8.77 12.55 -14.25
N ASN A 56 -8.41 13.47 -13.36
CA ASN A 56 -7.03 13.91 -13.16
C ASN A 56 -6.13 12.75 -12.71
N TYR A 57 -6.62 11.91 -11.80
CA TYR A 57 -5.89 10.72 -11.34
C TYR A 57 -5.59 9.76 -12.50
N TYR A 58 -6.62 9.31 -13.22
CA TYR A 58 -6.45 8.31 -14.28
C TYR A 58 -5.72 8.84 -15.53
N LEU A 59 -5.83 10.14 -15.83
CA LEU A 59 -5.04 10.77 -16.90
C LEU A 59 -3.60 11.06 -16.49
N SER A 60 -3.29 11.13 -15.18
CA SER A 60 -1.94 11.34 -14.69
C SER A 60 -1.01 10.19 -15.08
N PHE A 61 0.30 10.45 -15.07
CA PHE A 61 1.33 9.44 -15.33
C PHE A 61 1.22 8.22 -14.38
N GLN A 62 0.79 8.44 -13.12
CA GLN A 62 0.59 7.37 -12.15
C GLN A 62 -0.63 6.50 -12.51
N GLY A 63 -1.75 7.11 -12.87
CA GLY A 63 -2.95 6.38 -13.31
C GLY A 63 -2.72 5.55 -14.58
N ARG A 64 -1.98 6.09 -15.56
CA ARG A 64 -1.63 5.34 -16.78
C ARG A 64 -0.71 4.14 -16.52
N ARG A 65 0.20 4.25 -15.55
CA ARG A 65 1.02 3.12 -15.11
C ARG A 65 0.14 2.06 -14.47
N GLU A 66 -0.66 2.41 -13.47
CA GLU A 66 -1.58 1.49 -12.79
C GLU A 66 -2.43 0.71 -13.80
N ILE A 67 -3.05 1.40 -14.76
CA ILE A 67 -3.84 0.79 -15.85
C ILE A 67 -3.02 -0.22 -16.66
N SER A 68 -1.81 0.15 -17.07
CA SER A 68 -0.93 -0.69 -17.90
C SER A 68 -0.45 -1.93 -17.14
N TRP A 69 -0.18 -1.80 -15.86
CA TRP A 69 0.35 -2.87 -15.02
C TRP A 69 -0.77 -3.83 -14.60
N GLU A 70 -2.00 -3.34 -14.34
CA GLU A 70 -3.19 -4.17 -14.10
C GLU A 70 -3.53 -5.04 -15.31
N LYS A 71 -3.45 -4.47 -16.52
CA LYS A 71 -3.64 -5.22 -17.78
C LYS A 71 -2.60 -6.32 -17.98
N ARG A 72 -1.40 -6.18 -17.43
CA ARG A 72 -0.30 -7.16 -17.55
C ARG A 72 -0.28 -8.19 -16.43
N LEU A 73 -0.69 -7.82 -15.22
CA LEU A 73 -0.53 -8.64 -14.00
C LEU A 73 -1.85 -9.23 -13.49
N GLY A 74 -3.01 -8.74 -13.95
CA GLY A 74 -4.33 -9.25 -13.55
C GLY A 74 -4.95 -8.53 -12.34
N LYS A 75 -6.19 -8.90 -12.02
CA LYS A 75 -7.00 -8.31 -10.93
C LYS A 75 -6.57 -8.74 -9.52
N ASP A 76 -5.66 -9.71 -9.41
CA ASP A 76 -5.19 -10.25 -8.12
C ASP A 76 -4.06 -9.41 -7.49
N LEU A 77 -3.67 -8.29 -8.12
CA LEU A 77 -2.61 -7.42 -7.63
C LEU A 77 -3.14 -6.44 -6.58
N ASN A 78 -2.63 -6.51 -5.35
CA ASN A 78 -2.91 -5.48 -4.33
C ASN A 78 -2.09 -4.21 -4.60
N TRP A 79 -2.71 -3.23 -5.26
CA TRP A 79 -2.12 -1.91 -5.53
C TRP A 79 -1.68 -1.16 -4.27
N GLY A 80 -2.31 -1.43 -3.12
CA GLY A 80 -1.93 -0.93 -1.80
C GLY A 80 -0.49 -1.26 -1.42
N LEU A 81 -0.02 -2.43 -1.82
CA LEU A 81 1.33 -2.92 -1.53
C LEU A 81 2.38 -2.44 -2.53
N SER A 82 2.00 -1.63 -3.52
CA SER A 82 2.98 -1.00 -4.41
C SER A 82 3.82 0.07 -3.70
N PHE A 83 3.25 0.72 -2.67
CA PHE A 83 3.85 1.85 -1.97
C PHE A 83 4.37 2.98 -2.89
N ASP A 84 3.88 3.06 -4.14
CA ASP A 84 4.33 3.98 -5.19
C ASP A 84 4.12 5.48 -4.83
N HIS A 85 3.40 5.77 -3.74
CA HIS A 85 3.23 7.13 -3.20
C HIS A 85 4.36 7.55 -2.25
N LEU A 86 5.06 6.61 -1.62
CA LEU A 86 6.08 6.93 -0.64
C LEU A 86 7.34 7.40 -1.35
N ARG A 87 7.88 8.55 -0.93
CA ARG A 87 9.20 8.99 -1.37
C ARG A 87 10.25 8.07 -0.74
N GLU A 88 11.41 7.93 -1.36
CA GLU A 88 12.50 7.08 -0.85
C GLU A 88 12.86 7.39 0.62
N LYS A 89 12.77 8.66 1.04
CA LYS A 89 12.98 9.06 2.43
C LYS A 89 11.92 8.52 3.41
N ASP A 90 10.69 8.34 2.94
CA ASP A 90 9.54 7.90 3.71
C ASP A 90 9.49 6.35 3.79
N THR A 91 10.12 5.65 2.82
CA THR A 91 10.36 4.19 2.85
C THR A 91 11.61 3.79 3.65
N THR A 92 12.32 4.76 4.24
CA THR A 92 13.48 4.54 5.12
C THR A 92 13.23 5.12 6.51
N LYS A 93 12.27 4.56 7.25
CA LYS A 93 12.11 4.94 8.66
C LYS A 93 13.25 4.37 9.53
N HIS A 94 13.75 5.27 10.38
CA HIS A 94 14.51 5.14 11.63
C HIS A 94 15.81 4.31 11.76
N VAL A 95 16.18 3.35 10.90
CA VAL A 95 17.49 2.64 11.08
C VAL A 95 18.23 2.30 9.78
N HIS A 96 17.60 2.49 8.63
CA HIS A 96 18.10 2.02 7.32
C HIS A 96 19.16 2.92 6.63
N ARG A 97 19.83 3.80 7.37
CA ARG A 97 20.92 4.66 6.84
C ARG A 97 22.32 4.23 7.25
N LEU A 98 22.46 3.21 8.11
CA LEU A 98 23.80 2.73 8.51
C LEU A 98 24.54 2.10 7.32
N HIS A 99 23.84 1.41 6.39
CA HIS A 99 24.44 0.88 5.17
C HIS A 99 23.39 0.58 4.07
N PRO A 100 23.64 0.89 2.78
CA PRO A 100 22.73 0.55 1.70
C PRO A 100 22.74 -0.95 1.38
N TYR A 101 21.65 -1.65 1.68
CA TYR A 101 21.42 -3.04 1.25
C TYR A 101 20.61 -3.07 -0.06
N LYS A 102 21.20 -3.64 -1.12
CA LYS A 102 20.51 -3.84 -2.40
C LYS A 102 19.52 -4.99 -2.24
N GLY A 103 18.22 -4.70 -2.29
CA GLY A 103 17.14 -5.67 -2.07
C GLY A 103 16.36 -5.53 -0.76
N LYS A 104 16.48 -4.38 -0.06
CA LYS A 104 15.68 -4.11 1.15
C LYS A 104 14.17 -4.03 0.83
N PHE A 105 13.35 -4.66 1.65
CA PHE A 105 11.91 -4.42 1.63
C PHE A 105 11.57 -3.13 2.39
N ILE A 106 10.47 -2.49 1.96
CA ILE A 106 9.94 -1.27 2.57
C ILE A 106 9.36 -1.63 3.95
N PRO A 107 9.69 -0.92 5.05
CA PRO A 107 9.19 -1.23 6.39
C PRO A 107 7.67 -1.38 6.46
N GLN A 108 6.94 -0.52 5.76
CA GLN A 108 5.47 -0.53 5.67
C GLN A 108 4.91 -1.83 5.07
N LEU A 109 5.67 -2.51 4.20
CA LEU A 109 5.26 -3.81 3.66
C LEU A 109 5.34 -4.90 4.75
N VAL A 110 6.37 -4.85 5.59
CA VAL A 110 6.50 -5.77 6.71
C VAL A 110 5.40 -5.51 7.73
N GLU A 111 5.23 -4.25 8.14
CA GLU A 111 4.18 -3.80 9.06
C GLU A 111 2.81 -4.32 8.65
N TYR A 112 2.46 -4.19 7.35
CA TYR A 112 1.20 -4.68 6.79
C TYR A 112 0.94 -6.16 7.10
N PHE A 113 1.97 -7.01 6.97
CA PHE A 113 1.80 -8.46 7.19
C PHE A 113 1.78 -8.85 8.66
N ILE A 114 2.52 -8.13 9.51
CA ILE A 114 2.68 -8.53 10.90
C ILE A 114 1.70 -7.84 11.86
N ASP A 115 1.04 -6.75 11.44
CA ASP A 115 0.08 -6.06 12.31
C ASP A 115 -1.25 -6.82 12.46
N ASN A 116 -2.19 -6.19 13.15
CA ASN A 116 -3.51 -6.75 13.40
C ASN A 116 -4.60 -6.31 12.41
N HIS A 117 -4.30 -5.48 11.41
CA HIS A 117 -5.34 -5.05 10.48
C HIS A 117 -5.68 -6.18 9.50
N THR A 118 -6.91 -6.17 9.00
CA THR A 118 -7.37 -7.05 7.93
C THR A 118 -8.02 -6.23 6.83
N ASP A 119 -8.02 -6.75 5.61
CA ASP A 119 -8.61 -6.10 4.44
C ASP A 119 -9.09 -7.12 3.39
N ASP A 120 -9.29 -6.66 2.16
CA ASP A 120 -9.73 -7.52 1.06
C ASP A 120 -8.70 -8.59 0.66
N PHE A 121 -7.43 -8.44 1.05
CA PHE A 121 -6.31 -9.32 0.71
C PHE A 121 -5.76 -10.07 1.94
N LYS A 122 -5.51 -9.38 3.06
CA LYS A 122 -5.11 -9.97 4.34
C LYS A 122 -6.36 -10.31 5.15
N LYS A 123 -6.80 -11.56 5.04
CA LYS A 123 -8.06 -12.04 5.65
C LYS A 123 -7.95 -12.37 7.13
N ASP A 124 -6.76 -12.71 7.59
CA ASP A 124 -6.50 -13.16 8.95
C ASP A 124 -5.35 -12.37 9.59
N VAL A 125 -5.36 -12.36 10.92
CA VAL A 125 -4.25 -11.85 11.73
C VAL A 125 -3.30 -13.01 12.02
N TYR A 126 -2.07 -12.90 11.53
CA TYR A 126 -1.07 -13.97 11.61
C TYR A 126 -0.18 -13.90 12.85
N PHE A 127 -0.04 -12.72 13.45
CA PHE A 127 0.85 -12.45 14.58
C PHE A 127 0.16 -11.60 15.65
N LYS A 128 0.61 -11.77 16.88
CA LYS A 128 0.18 -11.02 18.06
C LYS A 128 1.40 -10.50 18.80
N THR A 129 1.18 -9.49 19.66
CA THR A 129 2.19 -9.05 20.62
C THR A 129 2.76 -10.25 21.38
N ASP A 130 4.06 -10.21 21.67
CA ASP A 130 4.86 -11.27 22.28
C ASP A 130 5.10 -12.54 21.43
N ASP A 131 4.56 -12.63 20.21
CA ASP A 131 4.96 -13.70 19.28
C ASP A 131 6.44 -13.57 18.86
N ILE A 132 7.02 -14.69 18.42
CA ILE A 132 8.41 -14.75 17.93
C ILE A 132 8.41 -14.87 16.41
N ILE A 133 9.02 -13.89 15.73
CA ILE A 133 9.21 -13.89 14.28
C ILE A 133 10.64 -14.35 13.93
N LEU A 134 10.75 -15.39 13.10
CA LEU A 134 12.01 -15.83 12.52
C LEU A 134 12.16 -15.29 11.10
N ASP A 135 13.20 -14.48 10.87
CA ASP A 135 13.61 -14.05 9.53
C ASP A 135 14.91 -14.79 9.14
N PRO A 136 14.83 -15.86 8.33
CA PRO A 136 16.00 -16.67 7.98
C PRO A 136 16.96 -15.96 7.01
N PHE A 137 16.57 -14.83 6.41
CA PHE A 137 17.36 -14.05 5.46
C PHE A 137 17.28 -12.56 5.77
N SER A 138 17.60 -12.24 7.03
CA SER A 138 17.27 -10.96 7.65
C SER A 138 17.90 -9.73 6.98
N GLY A 139 18.95 -9.85 6.18
CA GLY A 139 19.45 -8.78 5.31
C GLY A 139 19.77 -7.51 6.09
N SER A 140 19.03 -6.43 5.83
CA SER A 140 19.15 -5.15 6.57
C SER A 140 18.42 -5.11 7.93
N GLY A 141 17.73 -6.17 8.32
CA GLY A 141 17.04 -6.30 9.61
C GLY A 141 15.66 -5.66 9.66
N THR A 142 15.06 -5.29 8.51
CA THR A 142 13.77 -4.57 8.47
C THR A 142 12.68 -5.30 9.24
N THR A 143 12.57 -6.62 9.06
CA THR A 143 11.61 -7.46 9.79
C THR A 143 11.79 -7.40 11.29
N LEU A 144 13.05 -7.43 11.75
CA LEU A 144 13.38 -7.44 13.18
C LEU A 144 13.00 -6.12 13.85
N VAL A 145 13.32 -5.01 13.18
CA VAL A 145 12.99 -3.67 13.67
C VAL A 145 11.47 -3.49 13.74
N GLN A 146 10.75 -3.83 12.68
CA GLN A 146 9.29 -3.69 12.65
C GLN A 146 8.59 -4.60 13.68
N ALA A 147 9.04 -5.85 13.82
CA ALA A 147 8.56 -6.74 14.87
C ALA A 147 8.72 -6.11 16.27
N ASN A 148 9.90 -5.55 16.55
CA ASN A 148 10.17 -4.92 17.84
C ASN A 148 9.33 -3.65 18.07
N GLU A 149 9.16 -2.79 17.05
CA GLU A 149 8.28 -1.62 17.13
C GLU A 149 6.83 -1.99 17.47
N MET A 150 6.42 -3.22 17.12
CA MET A 150 5.07 -3.75 17.31
C MET A 150 4.93 -4.68 18.52
N GLY A 151 5.95 -4.75 19.37
CA GLY A 151 5.95 -5.54 20.60
C GLY A 151 6.08 -7.04 20.37
N MET A 152 6.68 -7.46 19.26
CA MET A 152 6.99 -8.87 18.97
C MET A 152 8.48 -9.13 19.18
N HIS A 153 8.81 -10.36 19.54
CA HIS A 153 10.19 -10.84 19.55
C HIS A 153 10.62 -11.21 18.14
N SER A 154 11.92 -11.08 17.84
CA SER A 154 12.42 -11.46 16.53
C SER A 154 13.81 -12.07 16.56
N ILE A 155 14.05 -13.01 15.65
CA ILE A 155 15.32 -13.70 15.45
C ILE A 155 15.68 -13.58 13.98
N GLY A 156 16.83 -12.98 13.68
CA GLY A 156 17.34 -12.84 12.33
C GLY A 156 18.53 -13.74 12.06
N ILE A 157 18.52 -14.43 10.93
CA ILE A 157 19.67 -15.18 10.41
C ILE A 157 20.17 -14.47 9.14
N ASP A 158 21.48 -14.36 8.97
CA ASP A 158 22.10 -13.87 7.75
C ASP A 158 23.46 -14.56 7.56
N ILE A 159 23.84 -14.81 6.32
CA ILE A 159 25.15 -15.36 5.97
C ILE A 159 26.25 -14.31 6.06
N SER A 160 25.91 -13.04 5.85
CA SER A 160 26.82 -11.91 5.96
C SER A 160 27.08 -11.61 7.44
N HIS A 161 28.30 -11.91 7.89
CA HIS A 161 28.74 -11.59 9.24
C HIS A 161 28.54 -10.10 9.58
N PHE A 162 28.84 -9.22 8.62
CA PHE A 162 28.65 -7.78 8.79
C PHE A 162 27.18 -7.42 9.07
N ASN A 163 26.23 -8.01 8.35
CA ASN A 163 24.81 -7.76 8.57
C ASN A 163 24.36 -8.24 9.95
N CYS A 164 24.91 -9.34 10.46
CA CYS A 164 24.59 -9.83 11.80
C CYS A 164 25.10 -8.90 12.92
N MET A 165 26.21 -8.18 12.70
CA MET A 165 26.82 -7.33 13.72
C MET A 165 26.16 -5.95 13.90
N ILE A 166 25.45 -5.46 12.88
CA ILE A 166 24.92 -4.08 12.84
C ILE A 166 23.43 -3.96 13.22
N LYS A 167 22.81 -5.07 13.62
CA LYS A 167 21.40 -5.19 14.00
C LYS A 167 21.30 -5.31 15.52
#